data_AF-A0A3A4P392-F1
#
_entry.id   AF-A0A3A4P392-F1
#
_cell.length_a   1.000
_cell.length_b   1.000
_cell.length_c   1.000
_cell.angle_alpha   90.00
_cell.angle_beta   90.00
_cell.angle_gamma   90.00
#
_symmetry.space_group_name_H-M   'P 1'
#
loop_
_entity.id
_entity.type
_entity.pdbx_description
1 polymer ?
#
loop_
_entity_poly.entity_id
_entity_poly.type
_entity_poly.pdbx_seq_one_letter_code
_entity_poly.pdbx_strand_id
1 'polypeptide(L)'
;MWLVIIAGIICLFVAGGGVFLFSGKSLHQQNQLLEDLGLSRSRTKSNATPYYKWGWRKAFDERVWGERIVRLAFEKAKIWLSPDDLLFFKNTCDLYATGKPVKDEEILAHIDKIVTRKGNLSNCATKQVKSIITGLLAISDKDAMQILKGLGVRNSDGNARRKLGMVQFRRMLNTVGSQILAHNAKGYEIKENEETLFTLQGFDGWKHWVAACKEEVKKLPLLHAKSTDDKTLLLFLQKNITSGVIKEMEDDLRQSQQFLSLLEEEIYRKEIRIPFPKIERLESIFYYWQFTNGIPFHYLDHGRIRELLTLKNISSRFKEIIINAINPNYPSFTALTKLFPDRVIFYGDNAYARAYASQQYIAHYELLLQTLNASKKKMIRPPALLLITASDIERARTGKIEIEKPDDSSEEENEGENQIAEKDCISQIINEQKKISLLERNIDGNTAETIGWIIDMAIADFTVQEYAYLDSGPNRSFIRIPCSGYRDVDFQSFSEHAKKQKWDFFNFILDSIVTVPALGVLLHESVKTDSTSDENGMK
;
A
#
# COMPACT_ATOMS: atom_id res chain seq x y z
N MET A 1 -13.08 -67.09 -7.58
CA MET A 1 -14.15 -66.07 -7.63
C MET A 1 -13.76 -64.73 -6.99
N TRP A 2 -12.88 -64.69 -5.99
CA TRP A 2 -12.43 -63.45 -5.32
C TRP A 2 -11.45 -62.56 -6.12
N LEU A 3 -10.68 -63.14 -7.05
CA LEU A 3 -9.73 -62.38 -7.89
C LEU A 3 -10.39 -61.54 -8.99
N VAL A 4 -11.62 -61.87 -9.40
CA VAL A 4 -12.35 -61.14 -10.45
C VAL A 4 -13.01 -59.86 -9.90
N ILE A 5 -13.34 -59.83 -8.61
CA ILE A 5 -13.97 -58.66 -7.97
C ILE A 5 -12.93 -57.56 -7.68
N ILE A 6 -11.69 -57.94 -7.33
CA ILE A 6 -10.60 -56.97 -7.11
C ILE A 6 -10.13 -56.37 -8.45
N ALA A 7 -10.09 -57.16 -9.52
CA ALA A 7 -9.83 -56.65 -10.87
C ALA A 7 -10.96 -55.73 -11.38
N GLY A 8 -12.22 -56.01 -11.02
CA GLY A 8 -13.37 -55.16 -11.37
C GLY A 8 -13.36 -53.78 -10.72
N ILE A 9 -12.92 -53.68 -9.45
CA ILE A 9 -12.82 -52.40 -8.74
C ILE A 9 -11.62 -51.57 -9.24
N ILE A 10 -10.52 -52.22 -9.64
CA ILE A 10 -9.37 -51.53 -10.25
C ILE A 10 -9.69 -51.05 -11.68
N CYS A 11 -10.48 -51.81 -12.46
CA CYS A 11 -10.88 -51.38 -13.80
C CYS A 11 -11.96 -50.29 -13.83
N LEU A 12 -12.83 -50.19 -12.81
CA LEU A 12 -13.79 -49.09 -12.69
C LEU A 12 -13.13 -47.74 -12.38
N PHE A 13 -11.91 -47.74 -11.81
CA PHE A 13 -11.10 -46.52 -11.66
C PHE A 13 -10.35 -46.10 -12.94
N VAL A 14 -10.31 -46.95 -13.98
CA VAL A 14 -9.55 -46.67 -15.22
C VAL A 14 -10.46 -46.17 -16.35
N ALA A 15 -11.77 -46.44 -16.31
CA ALA A 15 -12.69 -46.07 -17.40
C ALA A 15 -13.39 -44.71 -17.22
N GLY A 16 -13.38 -44.11 -16.03
CA GLY A 16 -13.90 -42.76 -15.77
C GLY A 16 -12.77 -41.76 -15.59
N GLY A 17 -12.36 -41.13 -16.68
CA GLY A 17 -11.37 -40.04 -16.81
C GLY A 17 -10.75 -39.47 -15.53
N GLY A 18 -9.46 -39.75 -15.34
CA GLY A 18 -8.63 -39.07 -14.36
C GLY A 18 -7.56 -40.00 -13.78
N VAL A 19 -6.46 -40.21 -14.52
CA VAL A 19 -5.24 -40.76 -13.93
C VAL A 19 -4.69 -39.73 -12.94
N PHE A 20 -5.25 -39.74 -11.73
CA PHE A 20 -4.66 -39.11 -10.57
C PHE A 20 -3.45 -39.95 -10.17
N LEU A 21 -2.29 -39.61 -10.72
CA LEU A 21 -1.00 -39.97 -10.13
C LEU A 21 -0.84 -39.20 -8.82
N PHE A 22 -1.59 -39.60 -7.79
CA PHE A 22 -1.32 -39.19 -6.42
C PHE A 22 0.02 -39.81 -6.03
N SER A 23 1.09 -39.03 -6.13
CA SER A 23 2.37 -39.37 -5.50
C SER A 23 2.12 -39.70 -4.02
N GLY A 24 2.77 -40.73 -3.47
CA GLY A 24 2.57 -41.20 -2.09
C GLY A 24 2.74 -40.13 -0.99
N LYS A 25 3.31 -38.97 -1.32
CA LYS A 25 3.35 -37.78 -0.46
C LYS A 25 1.96 -37.15 -0.20
N SER A 26 1.04 -37.22 -1.16
CA SER A 26 -0.31 -36.62 -1.03
C SER A 26 -1.22 -37.41 -0.09
N LEU A 27 -1.16 -38.75 -0.13
CA LEU A 27 -1.94 -39.64 0.73
C LEU A 27 -1.50 -39.51 2.19
N HIS A 28 -0.18 -39.41 2.42
CA HIS A 28 0.38 -39.18 3.75
C HIS A 28 -0.01 -37.80 4.31
N GLN A 29 0.05 -36.74 3.47
CA GLN A 29 -0.41 -35.40 3.86
C GLN A 29 -1.90 -35.36 4.18
N GLN A 30 -2.74 -36.06 3.41
CA GLN A 30 -4.17 -36.15 3.65
C GLN A 30 -4.46 -36.91 4.96
N ASN A 31 -3.78 -38.03 5.21
CA ASN A 31 -3.93 -38.77 6.46
C ASN A 31 -3.49 -37.94 7.67
N GLN A 32 -2.39 -37.19 7.55
CA GLN A 32 -1.92 -36.29 8.62
C GLN A 32 -2.89 -35.12 8.86
N LEU A 33 -3.47 -34.56 7.79
CA LEU A 33 -4.54 -33.55 7.91
C LEU A 33 -5.75 -34.10 8.65
N LEU A 34 -6.20 -35.31 8.30
CA LEU A 34 -7.31 -35.97 8.99
C LEU A 34 -6.99 -36.25 10.46
N GLU A 35 -5.76 -36.64 10.79
CA GLU A 35 -5.32 -36.80 12.18
C GLU A 35 -5.31 -35.47 12.96
N ASP A 36 -4.77 -34.42 12.36
CA ASP A 36 -4.71 -33.08 12.95
C ASP A 36 -6.11 -32.52 13.22
N LEU A 37 -7.06 -32.77 12.30
CA LEU A 37 -8.48 -32.43 12.45
C LEU A 37 -9.24 -33.36 13.41
N GLY A 38 -8.69 -34.52 13.78
CA GLY A 38 -9.34 -35.50 14.66
C GLY A 38 -10.30 -36.47 13.95
N LEU A 39 -10.19 -36.59 12.62
CA LEU A 39 -11.06 -37.37 11.73
C LEU A 39 -10.45 -38.71 11.28
N SER A 40 -9.24 -39.04 11.72
CA SER A 40 -8.47 -40.21 11.24
C SER A 40 -9.14 -41.57 11.49
N ARG A 41 -10.08 -41.68 12.43
CA ARG A 41 -10.80 -42.92 12.75
C ARG A 41 -12.23 -43.01 12.19
N SER A 42 -12.71 -41.96 11.51
CA SER A 42 -14.01 -41.95 10.82
C SER A 42 -14.05 -42.89 9.59
N ARG A 43 -12.88 -43.15 8.96
CA ARG A 43 -12.75 -44.19 7.91
C ARG A 43 -12.77 -45.63 8.45
N THR A 44 -12.58 -45.83 9.76
CA THR A 44 -12.52 -47.14 10.42
C THR A 44 -13.66 -47.24 11.44
N LYS A 45 -14.87 -47.62 10.98
CA LYS A 45 -16.13 -47.79 11.75
C LYS A 45 -15.94 -48.26 13.21
N SER A 46 -15.67 -47.36 14.14
CA SER A 46 -15.73 -47.64 15.58
C SER A 46 -16.27 -46.42 16.30
N ASN A 47 -17.30 -46.62 17.12
CA ASN A 47 -18.01 -45.59 17.88
C ASN A 47 -17.07 -44.86 18.84
N ALA A 48 -16.59 -43.68 18.46
CA ALA A 48 -16.04 -42.68 19.38
C ALA A 48 -16.23 -41.28 18.78
N THR A 49 -16.74 -40.35 19.58
CA THR A 49 -17.07 -38.96 19.24
C THR A 49 -15.83 -38.15 18.78
N PRO A 50 -15.72 -37.78 17.50
CA PRO A 50 -14.52 -37.12 16.94
C PRO A 50 -14.40 -35.63 17.30
N TYR A 51 -15.46 -35.03 17.85
CA TYR A 51 -15.64 -33.58 17.91
C TYR A 51 -15.08 -32.87 19.16
N TYR A 52 -14.49 -33.59 20.12
CA TYR A 52 -14.02 -32.96 21.37
C TYR A 52 -12.96 -31.85 21.15
N LYS A 53 -12.28 -31.85 20.00
CA LYS A 53 -11.27 -30.83 19.65
C LYS A 53 -11.89 -29.52 19.14
N TRP A 54 -12.98 -29.56 18.38
CA TRP A 54 -13.55 -28.36 17.72
C TRP A 54 -14.45 -27.57 18.68
N GLY A 55 -14.94 -28.25 19.72
CA GLY A 55 -15.84 -27.69 20.71
C GLY A 55 -15.20 -27.11 21.97
N TRP A 56 -13.96 -27.41 22.35
CA TRP A 56 -13.28 -26.80 23.53
C TRP A 56 -11.83 -27.32 23.66
N ARG A 57 -10.84 -26.42 23.78
CA ARG A 57 -9.60 -26.70 24.54
C ARG A 57 -9.41 -25.61 25.59
N LYS A 58 -9.60 -25.97 26.86
CA LYS A 58 -8.97 -25.28 28.00
C LYS A 58 -7.53 -25.80 28.10
N ALA A 59 -6.59 -25.10 27.50
CA ALA A 59 -5.20 -25.20 27.90
C ALA A 59 -4.71 -23.76 28.01
N PHE A 60 -4.34 -23.33 29.22
CA PHE A 60 -3.84 -21.99 29.56
C PHE A 60 -4.86 -20.83 29.49
N ASP A 61 -6.08 -21.03 29.97
CA ASP A 61 -7.13 -19.98 30.10
C ASP A 61 -7.54 -19.22 28.80
N GLU A 62 -6.98 -19.57 27.63
CA GLU A 62 -7.42 -19.06 26.34
C GLU A 62 -8.49 -19.96 25.69
N ARG A 63 -9.57 -19.34 25.20
CA ARG A 63 -10.65 -20.01 24.46
C ARG A 63 -10.18 -20.29 23.02
N VAL A 64 -9.73 -21.51 22.72
CA VAL A 64 -9.35 -21.91 21.34
C VAL A 64 -10.60 -22.29 20.53
N TRP A 65 -10.93 -21.49 19.52
CA TRP A 65 -12.06 -21.70 18.61
C TRP A 65 -11.76 -22.80 17.57
N GLY A 66 -12.76 -23.63 17.22
CA GLY A 66 -12.63 -24.69 16.21
C GLY A 66 -12.12 -24.20 14.85
N GLU A 67 -12.45 -22.96 14.46
CA GLU A 67 -11.90 -22.29 13.28
C GLU A 67 -10.36 -22.20 13.31
N ARG A 68 -9.75 -21.90 14.47
CA ARG A 68 -8.30 -21.82 14.62
C ARG A 68 -7.63 -23.17 14.41
N ILE A 69 -8.26 -24.26 14.88
CA ILE A 69 -7.76 -25.63 14.70
C ILE A 69 -7.80 -26.02 13.22
N VAL A 70 -8.92 -25.75 12.56
CA VAL A 70 -9.06 -25.99 11.11
C VAL A 70 -8.01 -25.22 10.34
N ARG A 71 -7.87 -23.90 10.58
CA ARG A 71 -6.85 -23.07 9.92
C ARG A 71 -5.43 -23.63 10.13
N LEU A 72 -5.05 -23.97 11.36
CA LEU A 72 -3.74 -24.52 11.69
C LEU A 72 -3.46 -25.87 11.03
N ALA A 73 -4.46 -26.76 10.99
CA ALA A 73 -4.31 -28.08 10.37
C ALA A 73 -4.09 -27.96 8.85
N PHE A 74 -4.89 -27.15 8.18
CA PHE A 74 -4.75 -26.89 6.74
C PHE A 74 -3.46 -26.12 6.41
N GLU A 75 -3.07 -25.16 7.25
CA GLU A 75 -1.79 -24.45 7.12
C GLU A 75 -0.59 -25.40 7.23
N LYS A 76 -0.58 -26.29 8.24
CA LYS A 76 0.45 -27.32 8.41
C LYS A 76 0.52 -28.28 7.22
N ALA A 77 -0.64 -28.63 6.65
CA ALA A 77 -0.73 -29.42 5.42
C ALA A 77 -0.41 -28.62 4.14
N LYS A 78 -0.14 -27.31 4.26
CA LYS A 78 0.08 -26.37 3.16
C LYS A 78 -1.06 -26.39 2.15
N ILE A 79 -2.30 -26.40 2.63
CA ILE A 79 -3.51 -26.44 1.83
C ILE A 79 -4.30 -25.14 2.05
N TRP A 80 -4.68 -24.52 0.95
CA TRP A 80 -5.47 -23.30 0.96
C TRP A 80 -6.93 -23.55 1.34
N LEU A 81 -7.46 -22.69 2.21
CA LEU A 81 -8.89 -22.55 2.46
C LEU A 81 -9.39 -21.25 1.82
N SER A 82 -10.41 -21.37 0.98
CA SER A 82 -11.20 -20.27 0.46
C SER A 82 -12.16 -19.74 1.54
N PRO A 83 -12.72 -18.52 1.37
CA PRO A 83 -13.74 -17.99 2.26
C PRO A 83 -14.93 -18.94 2.46
N ASP A 84 -15.34 -19.64 1.40
CA ASP A 84 -16.45 -20.61 1.46
C ASP A 84 -16.12 -21.83 2.32
N ASP A 85 -14.88 -22.32 2.29
CA ASP A 85 -14.48 -23.44 3.14
C ASP A 85 -14.44 -23.00 4.61
N LEU A 86 -13.93 -21.80 4.87
CA LEU A 86 -13.93 -21.23 6.22
C LEU A 86 -15.36 -21.08 6.75
N LEU A 87 -16.28 -20.61 5.91
CA LEU A 87 -17.71 -20.52 6.26
C LEU A 87 -18.32 -21.89 6.50
N PHE A 88 -18.00 -22.90 5.67
CA PHE A 88 -18.44 -24.28 5.87
C PHE A 88 -17.97 -24.82 7.24
N PHE A 89 -16.69 -24.67 7.57
CA PHE A 89 -16.14 -25.15 8.83
C PHE A 89 -16.68 -24.35 10.03
N LYS A 90 -16.91 -23.04 9.88
CA LYS A 90 -17.57 -22.23 10.90
C LYS A 90 -18.99 -22.72 11.19
N ASN A 91 -19.80 -22.89 10.15
CA ASN A 91 -21.17 -23.42 10.30
C ASN A 91 -21.17 -24.82 10.94
N THR A 92 -20.20 -25.65 10.57
CA THR A 92 -20.01 -26.98 11.18
C THR A 92 -19.69 -26.88 12.68
N CYS A 93 -18.84 -25.93 13.07
CA CYS A 93 -18.54 -25.65 14.48
C CYS A 93 -19.78 -25.12 15.23
N ASP A 94 -20.57 -24.24 14.61
CA ASP A 94 -21.78 -23.67 15.22
C ASP A 94 -22.89 -24.72 15.41
N LEU A 95 -23.08 -25.61 14.42
CA LEU A 95 -23.98 -26.76 14.55
C LEU A 95 -23.57 -27.66 15.72
N TYR A 96 -22.27 -27.95 15.84
CA TYR A 96 -21.76 -28.72 16.96
C TYR A 96 -21.98 -28.01 18.31
N ALA A 97 -21.67 -26.72 18.41
CA ALA A 97 -21.84 -25.93 19.63
C ALA A 97 -23.30 -25.84 20.09
N THR A 98 -24.25 -25.91 19.16
CA THR A 98 -25.70 -25.91 19.43
C THR A 98 -26.28 -27.30 19.67
N GLY A 99 -25.45 -28.35 19.74
CA GLY A 99 -25.87 -29.73 20.00
C GLY A 99 -26.62 -30.39 18.84
N LYS A 100 -26.57 -29.80 17.63
CA LYS A 100 -27.15 -30.37 16.42
C LYS A 100 -26.24 -31.45 15.86
N PRO A 101 -26.80 -32.49 15.21
CA PRO A 101 -26.00 -33.56 14.62
C PRO A 101 -25.15 -33.00 13.47
N VAL A 102 -23.88 -33.38 13.46
CA VAL A 102 -22.92 -33.08 12.39
C VAL A 102 -22.55 -34.41 11.72
N LYS A 103 -22.58 -34.46 10.38
CA LYS A 103 -22.29 -35.68 9.62
C LYS A 103 -20.83 -35.71 9.19
N ASP A 104 -20.09 -36.71 9.67
CA ASP A 104 -18.68 -36.92 9.32
C ASP A 104 -18.49 -37.06 7.81
N GLU A 105 -19.41 -37.71 7.12
CA GLU A 105 -19.33 -37.92 5.66
C GLU A 105 -19.33 -36.61 4.88
N GLU A 106 -20.10 -35.61 5.34
CA GLU A 106 -20.18 -34.30 4.70
C GLU A 106 -18.86 -33.51 4.91
N ILE A 107 -18.26 -33.62 6.10
CA ILE A 107 -16.95 -33.01 6.40
C ILE A 107 -15.85 -33.67 5.55
N LEU A 108 -15.81 -35.00 5.51
CA LEU A 108 -14.81 -35.75 4.74
C LEU A 108 -14.93 -35.45 3.25
N ALA A 109 -16.15 -35.43 2.70
CA ALA A 109 -16.38 -35.05 1.31
C ALA A 109 -15.91 -33.62 1.02
N HIS A 110 -16.12 -32.69 1.95
CA HIS A 110 -15.64 -31.31 1.81
C HIS A 110 -14.10 -31.22 1.87
N ILE A 111 -13.44 -31.96 2.76
CA ILE A 111 -11.98 -32.05 2.82
C ILE A 111 -11.42 -32.63 1.52
N ASP A 112 -12.02 -33.70 0.99
CA ASP A 112 -11.59 -34.30 -0.28
C ASP A 112 -11.76 -33.32 -1.45
N LYS A 113 -12.83 -32.50 -1.46
CA LYS A 113 -13.01 -31.40 -2.41
C LYS A 113 -11.87 -30.37 -2.30
N ILE A 114 -11.49 -29.97 -1.09
CA ILE A 114 -10.38 -29.02 -0.86
C ILE A 114 -9.03 -29.60 -1.32
N VAL A 115 -8.76 -30.87 -1.02
CA VAL A 115 -7.52 -31.55 -1.43
C VAL A 115 -7.44 -31.66 -2.96
N THR A 116 -8.55 -32.02 -3.60
CA THR A 116 -8.67 -32.08 -5.07
C THR A 116 -8.42 -30.70 -5.69
N ARG A 117 -8.98 -29.64 -5.11
CA ARG A 117 -8.75 -28.25 -5.51
C ARG A 117 -7.26 -27.88 -5.51
N LYS A 118 -6.51 -28.28 -4.47
CA LYS A 118 -5.04 -28.08 -4.41
C LYS A 118 -4.30 -28.84 -5.51
N GLY A 119 -4.72 -30.07 -5.83
CA GLY A 119 -4.16 -30.82 -6.95
C GLY A 119 -4.35 -30.09 -8.28
N ASN A 120 -5.56 -29.59 -8.52
CA ASN A 120 -5.91 -28.84 -9.72
C ASN A 120 -5.15 -27.51 -9.84
N LEU A 121 -4.94 -26.81 -8.72
CA LEU A 121 -4.07 -25.63 -8.65
C LEU A 121 -2.64 -25.96 -9.11
N SER A 122 -2.06 -27.03 -8.56
CA SER A 122 -0.71 -27.46 -8.93
C SER A 122 -0.62 -27.81 -10.41
N ASN A 123 -1.61 -28.53 -10.94
CA ASN A 123 -1.65 -28.89 -12.36
C ASN A 123 -1.74 -27.66 -13.27
N CYS A 124 -2.52 -26.65 -12.88
CA CYS A 124 -2.62 -25.38 -13.60
C CYS A 124 -1.26 -24.65 -13.62
N ALA A 125 -0.60 -24.52 -12.46
CA ALA A 125 0.73 -23.93 -12.36
C ALA A 125 1.76 -24.71 -13.20
N THR A 126 1.71 -26.04 -13.16
CA THR A 126 2.57 -26.92 -13.99
C THR A 126 2.37 -26.63 -15.48
N LYS A 127 1.12 -26.52 -15.96
CA LYS A 127 0.83 -26.22 -17.37
C LYS A 127 1.42 -24.89 -17.80
N GLN A 128 1.25 -23.83 -17.01
CA GLN A 128 1.78 -22.49 -17.29
C GLN A 128 3.31 -22.48 -17.31
N VAL A 129 3.94 -23.04 -16.28
CA VAL A 129 5.40 -23.13 -16.16
C VAL A 129 5.99 -23.95 -17.32
N LYS A 130 5.40 -25.11 -17.63
CA LYS A 130 5.85 -25.95 -18.75
C LYS A 130 5.72 -25.25 -20.08
N SER A 131 4.63 -24.52 -20.33
CA SER A 131 4.44 -23.77 -21.57
C SER A 131 5.59 -22.78 -21.83
N ILE A 132 5.96 -22.00 -20.81
CA ILE A 132 7.10 -21.07 -20.90
C ILE A 132 8.40 -21.83 -21.21
N ILE A 133 8.66 -22.92 -20.47
CA ILE A 133 9.90 -23.67 -20.59
C ILE A 133 10.01 -24.37 -21.95
N THR A 134 8.95 -25.02 -22.41
CA THR A 134 8.91 -25.65 -23.73
C THR A 134 9.12 -24.62 -24.84
N GLY A 135 8.50 -23.43 -24.73
CA GLY A 135 8.72 -22.35 -25.68
C GLY A 135 10.18 -21.86 -25.69
N LEU A 136 10.81 -21.73 -24.53
CA LEU A 136 12.22 -21.31 -24.42
C LEU A 136 13.20 -22.35 -24.97
N LEU A 137 12.92 -23.64 -24.77
CA LEU A 137 13.75 -24.75 -25.26
C LEU A 137 13.57 -24.98 -26.77
N ALA A 138 12.49 -24.47 -27.37
CA ALA A 138 12.21 -24.63 -28.80
C ALA A 138 12.83 -23.54 -29.70
N ILE A 139 13.35 -22.46 -29.12
CA ILE A 139 13.87 -21.30 -29.88
C ILE A 139 15.39 -21.18 -29.75
N SER A 140 16.03 -20.53 -30.73
CA SER A 140 17.45 -20.18 -30.65
C SER A 140 17.68 -18.92 -29.82
N ASP A 141 18.93 -18.67 -29.39
CA ASP A 141 19.28 -17.39 -28.75
C ASP A 141 19.11 -16.18 -29.68
N LYS A 142 19.23 -16.36 -31.01
CA LYS A 142 18.99 -15.31 -32.00
C LYS A 142 17.51 -14.91 -32.01
N ASP A 143 16.61 -15.89 -32.02
CA ASP A 143 15.16 -15.65 -32.00
C ASP A 143 14.74 -15.04 -30.67
N ALA A 144 15.29 -15.54 -29.55
CA ALA A 144 15.06 -14.97 -28.23
C ALA A 144 15.48 -13.49 -28.16
N MET A 145 16.60 -13.12 -28.80
CA MET A 145 17.06 -11.73 -28.89
C MET A 145 16.11 -10.87 -29.72
N GLN A 146 15.59 -11.39 -30.83
CA GLN A 146 14.60 -10.67 -31.65
C GLN A 146 13.29 -10.44 -30.89
N ILE A 147 12.82 -11.43 -30.13
CA ILE A 147 11.65 -11.30 -29.25
C ILE A 147 11.90 -10.24 -28.18
N LEU A 148 13.04 -10.29 -27.49
CA LEU A 148 13.39 -9.28 -26.48
C LEU A 148 13.46 -7.86 -27.07
N LYS A 149 14.00 -7.71 -28.28
CA LYS A 149 14.03 -6.42 -29.00
C LYS A 149 12.62 -5.93 -29.32
N GLY A 150 11.73 -6.82 -29.78
CA GLY A 150 10.31 -6.51 -30.01
C GLY A 150 9.57 -6.10 -28.73
N LEU A 151 10.00 -6.60 -27.57
CA LEU A 151 9.49 -6.20 -26.25
C LEU A 151 10.16 -4.95 -25.67
N GLY A 152 11.06 -4.29 -26.41
CA GLY A 152 11.80 -3.11 -25.93
C GLY A 152 12.83 -3.40 -24.82
N VAL A 153 13.16 -4.67 -24.58
CA VAL A 153 14.09 -5.08 -23.53
C VAL A 153 15.52 -5.09 -24.08
N ARG A 154 16.37 -4.16 -23.60
CA ARG A 154 17.80 -4.14 -23.96
C ARG A 154 18.48 -5.42 -23.50
N ASN A 155 19.20 -6.12 -24.39
CA ASN A 155 20.02 -7.26 -24.04
C ASN A 155 21.50 -6.92 -24.31
N SER A 156 22.30 -6.76 -23.26
CA SER A 156 23.74 -6.45 -23.36
C SER A 156 24.62 -7.70 -23.43
N ASP A 157 24.10 -8.85 -22.99
CA ASP A 157 24.91 -10.05 -22.73
C ASP A 157 24.42 -11.24 -23.56
N GLY A 158 25.36 -12.13 -23.94
CA GLY A 158 25.16 -13.30 -24.81
C GLY A 158 24.31 -14.44 -24.24
N ASN A 159 23.20 -14.15 -23.55
CA ASN A 159 22.29 -15.14 -22.97
C ASN A 159 20.82 -14.71 -23.10
N ALA A 160 20.36 -14.52 -24.34
CA ALA A 160 19.02 -14.01 -24.64
C ALA A 160 17.90 -14.92 -24.10
N ARG A 161 18.01 -16.25 -24.21
CA ARG A 161 17.02 -17.20 -23.66
C ARG A 161 16.86 -17.08 -22.15
N ARG A 162 17.94 -16.87 -21.40
CA ARG A 162 17.90 -16.68 -19.94
C ARG A 162 17.08 -15.45 -19.57
N LYS A 163 17.35 -14.33 -20.25
CA LYS A 163 16.65 -13.06 -20.02
C LYS A 163 15.19 -13.13 -20.45
N LEU A 164 14.91 -13.74 -21.60
CA LEU A 164 13.55 -13.96 -22.08
C LEU A 164 12.75 -14.82 -21.11
N GLY A 165 13.34 -15.88 -20.56
CA GLY A 165 12.66 -16.72 -19.58
C GLY A 165 12.24 -15.94 -18.33
N MET A 166 13.14 -15.13 -17.77
CA MET A 166 12.81 -14.26 -16.64
C MET A 166 11.66 -13.28 -16.95
N VAL A 167 11.67 -12.69 -18.15
CA VAL A 167 10.62 -11.76 -18.62
C VAL A 167 9.28 -12.47 -18.76
N GLN A 168 9.25 -13.66 -19.38
CA GLN A 168 8.03 -14.43 -19.59
C GLN A 168 7.43 -14.91 -18.26
N PHE A 169 8.25 -15.36 -17.32
CA PHE A 169 7.79 -15.72 -15.97
C PHE A 169 7.19 -14.52 -15.23
N ARG A 170 7.86 -13.37 -15.27
CA ARG A 170 7.33 -12.14 -14.66
C ARG A 170 6.01 -11.72 -15.32
N ARG A 171 5.92 -11.79 -16.65
CA ARG A 171 4.70 -11.47 -17.39
C ARG A 171 3.54 -12.41 -17.02
N MET A 172 3.79 -13.70 -16.92
CA MET A 172 2.79 -14.69 -16.49
C MET A 172 2.30 -14.39 -15.06
N LEU A 173 3.22 -14.18 -14.12
CA LEU A 173 2.87 -13.84 -12.74
C LEU A 173 2.08 -12.53 -12.65
N ASN A 174 2.49 -11.49 -13.36
CA ASN A 174 1.78 -10.21 -13.39
C ASN A 174 0.37 -10.35 -13.99
N THR A 175 0.22 -11.14 -15.05
CA THR A 175 -1.08 -11.37 -15.70
C THR A 175 -2.02 -12.08 -14.74
N VAL A 176 -1.59 -13.18 -14.13
CA VAL A 176 -2.42 -13.93 -13.17
C VAL A 176 -2.67 -13.12 -11.90
N GLY A 177 -1.66 -12.43 -11.39
CA GLY A 177 -1.76 -11.56 -10.21
C GLY A 177 -2.83 -10.48 -10.41
N SER A 178 -2.88 -9.84 -11.57
CA SER A 178 -3.91 -8.84 -11.89
C SER A 178 -5.34 -9.41 -11.86
N GLN A 179 -5.51 -10.69 -12.19
CA GLN A 179 -6.81 -11.37 -12.18
C GLN A 179 -7.20 -11.87 -10.79
N ILE A 180 -6.22 -12.21 -9.93
CA ILE A 180 -6.49 -12.67 -8.57
C ILE A 180 -6.73 -11.50 -7.62
N LEU A 181 -5.94 -10.43 -7.75
CA LEU A 181 -5.82 -9.37 -6.74
C LEU A 181 -6.61 -8.10 -7.04
N ALA A 182 -7.08 -7.87 -8.27
CA ALA A 182 -7.79 -6.62 -8.54
C ALA A 182 -9.13 -6.57 -7.78
N HIS A 183 -9.45 -5.40 -7.24
CA HIS A 183 -10.60 -5.18 -6.35
C HIS A 183 -11.95 -5.62 -6.93
N ASN A 184 -12.12 -5.49 -8.26
CA ASN A 184 -13.33 -5.90 -8.98
C ASN A 184 -13.11 -7.17 -9.81
N ALA A 185 -12.00 -7.87 -9.64
CA ALA A 185 -11.78 -9.09 -10.40
C ALA A 185 -12.73 -10.18 -9.94
N LYS A 186 -13.27 -10.93 -10.91
CA LYS A 186 -13.97 -12.19 -10.65
C LYS A 186 -13.05 -13.26 -10.05
N GLY A 187 -11.73 -13.00 -10.01
CA GLY A 187 -10.68 -13.94 -9.65
C GLY A 187 -10.14 -14.71 -10.86
N TYR A 188 -9.05 -15.45 -10.66
CA TYR A 188 -8.46 -16.32 -11.67
C TYR A 188 -9.18 -17.67 -11.71
N GLU A 189 -9.96 -17.89 -12.76
CA GLU A 189 -10.70 -19.14 -12.99
C GLU A 189 -9.75 -20.27 -13.39
N ILE A 190 -9.76 -21.37 -12.63
CA ILE A 190 -9.05 -22.59 -12.96
C ILE A 190 -10.03 -23.53 -13.66
N LYS A 191 -9.74 -23.83 -14.92
CA LYS A 191 -10.59 -24.65 -15.79
C LYS A 191 -9.96 -25.99 -16.13
N GLU A 192 -10.82 -26.99 -16.30
CA GLU A 192 -10.49 -28.29 -16.91
C GLU A 192 -11.55 -28.60 -17.96
N ASN A 193 -11.15 -28.76 -19.22
CA ASN A 193 -12.04 -29.03 -20.35
C ASN A 193 -13.24 -28.07 -20.44
N GLU A 194 -12.98 -26.76 -20.35
CA GLU A 194 -13.99 -25.67 -20.36
C GLU A 194 -14.87 -25.55 -19.10
N GLU A 195 -14.89 -26.56 -18.22
CA GLU A 195 -15.56 -26.47 -16.92
C GLU A 195 -14.73 -25.69 -15.91
N THR A 196 -15.37 -24.78 -15.19
CA THR A 196 -14.73 -23.98 -14.13
C THR A 196 -14.70 -24.80 -12.85
N LEU A 197 -13.51 -25.19 -12.41
CA LEU A 197 -13.32 -26.00 -11.20
C LEU A 197 -13.43 -25.13 -9.94
N PHE A 198 -12.76 -23.99 -9.94
CA PHE A 198 -12.77 -23.01 -8.85
C PHE A 198 -12.07 -21.72 -9.29
N THR A 199 -12.19 -20.70 -8.45
CA THR A 199 -11.63 -19.38 -8.71
C THR A 199 -10.71 -18.95 -7.57
N LEU A 200 -9.52 -18.45 -7.90
CA LEU A 200 -8.59 -17.84 -6.94
C LEU A 200 -8.87 -16.34 -6.85
N GLN A 201 -9.04 -15.83 -5.63
CA GLN A 201 -9.29 -14.41 -5.40
C GLN A 201 -8.56 -13.92 -4.15
N GLY A 202 -8.14 -12.67 -4.20
CA GLY A 202 -7.55 -11.95 -3.07
C GLY A 202 -6.17 -12.45 -2.66
N PHE A 203 -5.73 -11.97 -1.51
CA PHE A 203 -4.40 -12.21 -0.94
C PHE A 203 -4.05 -13.69 -0.79
N ASP A 204 -4.97 -14.44 -0.19
CA ASP A 204 -4.74 -15.87 0.05
C ASP A 204 -4.67 -16.62 -1.27
N GLY A 205 -5.55 -16.34 -2.22
CA GLY A 205 -5.48 -16.93 -3.57
C GLY A 205 -4.13 -16.68 -4.24
N TRP A 206 -3.61 -15.44 -4.12
CA TRP A 206 -2.32 -15.06 -4.71
C TRP A 206 -1.14 -15.76 -4.03
N LYS A 207 -1.10 -15.77 -2.69
CA LYS A 207 -0.08 -16.47 -1.90
C LYS A 207 0.04 -17.94 -2.32
N HIS A 208 -1.10 -18.61 -2.52
CA HIS A 208 -1.12 -20.01 -2.94
C HIS A 208 -0.71 -20.21 -4.39
N TRP A 209 -1.10 -19.31 -5.30
CA TRP A 209 -0.62 -19.34 -6.68
C TRP A 209 0.90 -19.20 -6.75
N VAL A 210 1.48 -18.21 -6.06
CA VAL A 210 2.93 -17.99 -6.00
C VAL A 210 3.65 -19.20 -5.43
N ALA A 211 3.12 -19.79 -4.34
CA ALA A 211 3.68 -21.00 -3.75
C ALA A 211 3.64 -22.20 -4.72
N ALA A 212 2.53 -22.40 -5.44
CA ALA A 212 2.40 -23.45 -6.45
C ALA A 212 3.43 -23.27 -7.57
N CYS A 213 3.56 -22.06 -8.13
CA CYS A 213 4.58 -21.75 -9.13
C CYS A 213 6.00 -22.01 -8.60
N LYS A 214 6.29 -21.66 -7.34
CA LYS A 214 7.60 -21.90 -6.73
C LYS A 214 7.95 -23.38 -6.66
N GLU A 215 7.01 -24.23 -6.26
CA GLU A 215 7.21 -25.67 -6.22
C GLU A 215 7.41 -26.26 -7.62
N GLU A 216 6.70 -25.76 -8.63
CA GLU A 216 6.90 -26.20 -10.02
C GLU A 216 8.24 -25.75 -10.60
N VAL A 217 8.66 -24.51 -10.33
CA VAL A 217 9.97 -24.00 -10.76
C VAL A 217 11.10 -24.79 -10.11
N LYS A 218 10.95 -25.22 -8.84
CA LYS A 218 11.94 -26.08 -8.18
C LYS A 218 12.11 -27.44 -8.86
N LYS A 219 11.10 -27.94 -9.57
CA LYS A 219 11.14 -29.21 -10.31
C LYS A 219 11.78 -29.08 -11.71
N LEU A 220 12.09 -27.87 -12.19
CA LEU A 220 12.68 -27.67 -13.52
C LEU A 220 13.93 -28.52 -13.81
N PRO A 221 14.88 -28.70 -12.88
CA PRO A 221 16.07 -29.52 -13.15
C PRO A 221 15.77 -31.02 -13.36
N LEU A 222 14.59 -31.46 -12.94
CA LEU A 222 14.12 -32.84 -13.10
C LEU A 222 13.43 -33.06 -14.46
N LEU A 223 13.29 -32.02 -15.27
CA LEU A 223 12.78 -32.14 -16.64
C LEU A 223 13.87 -32.71 -17.55
N HIS A 224 13.46 -33.51 -18.54
CA HIS A 224 14.37 -34.08 -19.55
C HIS A 224 14.94 -32.98 -20.46
N ALA A 225 16.05 -32.37 -20.03
CA ALA A 225 16.90 -31.53 -20.87
C ALA A 225 17.47 -32.37 -22.01
N LYS A 226 17.35 -31.90 -23.26
CA LYS A 226 17.88 -32.62 -24.43
C LYS A 226 19.36 -32.38 -24.62
N SER A 227 19.89 -31.28 -24.09
CA SER A 227 21.29 -30.88 -24.19
C SER A 227 21.87 -30.37 -22.86
N THR A 228 23.21 -30.31 -22.77
CA THR A 228 23.93 -29.70 -21.63
C THR A 228 23.60 -28.21 -21.49
N ASP A 229 23.36 -27.53 -22.61
CA ASP A 229 22.96 -26.12 -22.64
C ASP A 229 21.57 -25.90 -22.04
N ASP A 230 20.60 -26.76 -22.40
CA ASP A 230 19.26 -26.75 -21.80
C ASP A 230 19.31 -26.95 -20.28
N LYS A 231 20.13 -27.90 -19.81
CA LYS A 231 20.30 -28.16 -18.37
C LYS A 231 20.86 -26.92 -17.65
N THR A 232 21.81 -26.23 -18.28
CA THR A 232 22.40 -25.00 -17.74
C THR A 232 21.38 -23.86 -17.68
N LEU A 233 20.56 -23.71 -18.74
CA LEU A 233 19.44 -22.77 -18.78
C LEU A 233 18.41 -23.06 -17.68
N LEU A 234 17.98 -24.31 -17.52
CA LEU A 234 16.99 -24.70 -16.50
C LEU A 234 17.49 -24.48 -15.08
N LEU A 235 18.75 -24.79 -14.77
CA LEU A 235 19.36 -24.49 -13.47
C LEU A 235 19.45 -22.99 -13.21
N PHE A 236 19.83 -22.21 -14.22
CA PHE A 236 19.85 -20.75 -14.12
C PHE A 236 18.45 -20.20 -13.84
N LEU A 237 17.44 -20.64 -14.60
CA LEU A 237 16.06 -20.19 -14.44
C LEU A 237 15.50 -20.60 -13.07
N GLN A 238 15.73 -21.84 -12.63
CA GLN A 238 15.31 -22.29 -11.30
C GLN A 238 15.85 -21.35 -10.22
N LYS A 239 17.16 -21.07 -10.22
CA LYS A 239 17.79 -20.18 -9.24
C LYS A 239 17.20 -18.77 -9.31
N ASN A 240 17.25 -18.14 -10.48
CA ASN A 240 16.90 -16.72 -10.61
C ASN A 240 15.39 -16.44 -10.50
N ILE A 241 14.54 -17.38 -10.92
CA ILE A 241 13.09 -17.24 -10.75
C ILE A 241 12.73 -17.43 -9.28
N THR A 242 13.28 -18.46 -8.60
CA THR A 242 12.95 -18.69 -7.18
C THR A 242 13.51 -17.62 -6.25
N SER A 243 14.77 -17.22 -6.41
CA SER A 243 15.43 -16.24 -5.53
C SER A 243 15.28 -14.79 -6.00
N GLY A 244 14.78 -14.57 -7.21
CA GLY A 244 14.50 -13.25 -7.78
C GLY A 244 13.00 -13.04 -7.91
N VAL A 245 12.42 -13.40 -9.07
CA VAL A 245 11.03 -13.04 -9.43
C VAL A 245 10.00 -13.48 -8.38
N ILE A 246 10.03 -14.75 -7.96
CA ILE A 246 9.07 -15.28 -6.98
C ILE A 246 9.33 -14.69 -5.60
N LYS A 247 10.60 -14.56 -5.21
CA LYS A 247 10.96 -13.98 -3.92
C LYS A 247 10.48 -12.53 -3.79
N GLU A 248 10.60 -11.74 -4.85
CA GLU A 248 10.04 -10.38 -4.89
C GLU A 248 8.53 -10.38 -4.60
N MET A 249 7.77 -11.33 -5.17
CA MET A 249 6.33 -11.45 -4.92
C MET A 249 6.01 -11.92 -3.49
N GLU A 250 6.82 -12.83 -2.94
CA GLU A 250 6.68 -13.30 -1.55
C GLU A 250 7.02 -12.19 -0.53
N ASP A 251 8.08 -11.42 -0.79
CA ASP A 251 8.49 -10.30 0.06
C ASP A 251 7.42 -9.20 0.06
N ASP A 252 6.83 -8.90 -1.09
CA ASP A 252 5.74 -7.95 -1.22
C ASP A 252 4.45 -8.42 -0.52
N LEU A 253 4.07 -9.70 -0.67
CA LEU A 253 2.97 -10.32 0.08
C LEU A 253 3.16 -10.17 1.60
N ARG A 254 4.38 -10.40 2.10
CA ARG A 254 4.69 -10.24 3.52
C ARG A 254 4.55 -8.78 3.97
N GLN A 255 5.05 -7.83 3.17
CA GLN A 255 4.93 -6.40 3.47
C GLN A 255 3.48 -5.96 3.51
N SER A 256 2.65 -6.44 2.60
CA SER A 256 1.22 -6.18 2.59
C SER A 256 0.51 -6.69 3.84
N GLN A 257 0.77 -7.94 4.23
CA GLN A 257 0.18 -8.52 5.45
C GLN A 257 0.60 -7.75 6.70
N GLN A 258 1.86 -7.35 6.78
CA GLN A 258 2.36 -6.52 7.88
C GLN A 258 1.69 -5.15 7.89
N PHE A 259 1.52 -4.52 6.72
CA PHE A 259 0.83 -3.23 6.57
C PHE A 259 -0.61 -3.30 7.07
N LEU A 260 -1.39 -4.29 6.61
CA LEU A 260 -2.77 -4.47 7.05
C LEU A 260 -2.85 -4.72 8.56
N SER A 261 -1.97 -5.56 9.09
CA SER A 261 -1.97 -5.90 10.52
C SER A 261 -1.64 -4.69 11.41
N LEU A 262 -0.66 -3.87 11.02
CA LEU A 262 -0.27 -2.68 11.78
C LEU A 262 -1.40 -1.64 11.80
N LEU A 263 -2.05 -1.39 10.66
CA LEU A 263 -3.15 -0.43 10.61
C LEU A 263 -4.42 -0.95 11.27
N GLU A 264 -4.69 -2.26 11.24
CA GLU A 264 -5.77 -2.87 12.01
C GLU A 264 -5.59 -2.62 13.51
N GLU A 265 -4.35 -2.76 14.00
CA GLU A 265 -4.02 -2.46 15.40
C GLU A 265 -4.23 -0.98 15.74
N GLU A 266 -3.81 -0.05 14.88
CA GLU A 266 -4.04 1.39 15.05
C GLU A 266 -5.54 1.75 15.02
N ILE A 267 -6.35 1.10 14.16
CA ILE A 267 -7.82 1.24 14.16
C ILE A 267 -8.43 0.70 15.44
N TYR A 268 -8.01 -0.49 15.89
CA TYR A 268 -8.54 -1.12 17.10
C TYR A 268 -8.28 -0.25 18.34
N ARG A 269 -7.10 0.38 18.40
CA ARG A 269 -6.74 1.37 19.43
C ARG A 269 -7.46 2.71 19.28
N LYS A 270 -8.26 2.89 18.23
CA LYS A 270 -8.96 4.14 17.86
C LYS A 270 -8.02 5.31 17.59
N GLU A 271 -6.77 5.02 17.21
CA GLU A 271 -5.78 6.02 16.83
C GLU A 271 -6.05 6.54 15.42
N ILE A 272 -6.52 5.65 14.52
CA ILE A 272 -6.99 5.99 13.17
C ILE A 272 -8.52 5.82 13.09
N ARG A 273 -9.21 6.82 12.57
CA ARG A 273 -10.68 6.85 12.38
C ARG A 273 -11.09 6.47 10.96
N ILE A 274 -10.47 5.42 10.42
CA ILE A 274 -10.77 4.87 9.09
C ILE A 274 -11.31 3.45 9.24
N PRO A 275 -12.40 3.10 8.55
CA PRO A 275 -12.93 1.73 8.60
C PRO A 275 -11.96 0.76 7.91
N PHE A 276 -11.71 -0.40 8.51
CA PHE A 276 -10.81 -1.42 7.98
C PHE A 276 -11.05 -1.79 6.49
N PRO A 277 -12.30 -1.91 5.99
CA PRO A 277 -12.56 -2.14 4.56
C PRO A 277 -11.97 -1.07 3.61
N LYS A 278 -11.80 0.17 4.07
CA LYS A 278 -11.16 1.23 3.28
C LYS A 278 -9.65 0.97 3.15
N ILE A 279 -9.02 0.39 4.17
CA ILE A 279 -7.61 0.00 4.16
C ILE A 279 -7.38 -1.21 3.25
N GLU A 280 -8.26 -2.22 3.32
CA GLU A 280 -8.22 -3.35 2.38
C GLU A 280 -8.37 -2.88 0.93
N ARG A 281 -9.23 -1.88 0.70
CA ARG A 281 -9.39 -1.26 -0.62
C ARG A 281 -8.16 -0.46 -1.05
N LEU A 282 -7.53 0.30 -0.16
CA LEU A 282 -6.28 1.01 -0.44
C LEU A 282 -5.18 0.02 -0.85
N GLU A 283 -5.06 -1.07 -0.11
CA GLU A 283 -4.07 -2.10 -0.39
C GLU A 283 -4.34 -2.77 -1.74
N SER A 284 -5.62 -3.04 -2.06
CA SER A 284 -6.02 -3.54 -3.38
C SER A 284 -5.64 -2.58 -4.51
N ILE A 285 -5.70 -1.26 -4.27
CA ILE A 285 -5.27 -0.23 -5.24
C ILE A 285 -3.76 -0.31 -5.46
N PHE A 286 -2.96 -0.39 -4.40
CA PHE A 286 -1.50 -0.55 -4.50
C PHE A 286 -1.12 -1.80 -5.29
N TYR A 287 -1.84 -2.90 -5.10
CA TYR A 287 -1.63 -4.10 -5.89
C TYR A 287 -2.01 -3.94 -7.35
N TYR A 288 -3.19 -3.38 -7.64
CA TYR A 288 -3.62 -3.18 -9.03
C TYR A 288 -2.60 -2.34 -9.81
N TRP A 289 -2.12 -1.25 -9.21
CA TRP A 289 -1.14 -0.35 -9.83
C TRP A 289 0.19 -1.04 -10.19
N GLN A 290 0.58 -2.10 -9.48
CA GLN A 290 1.81 -2.84 -9.76
C GLN A 290 1.76 -3.54 -11.13
N PHE A 291 0.55 -3.81 -11.64
CA PHE A 291 0.32 -4.61 -12.84
C PHE A 291 -0.18 -3.80 -14.04
N THR A 292 -0.49 -2.52 -13.87
CA THR A 292 -0.97 -1.65 -14.96
C THR A 292 0.15 -0.89 -15.67
N ASN A 293 0.38 -1.21 -16.94
CA ASN A 293 1.33 -0.50 -17.82
C ASN A 293 0.87 0.93 -18.20
N GLY A 294 -0.35 1.34 -17.84
CA GLY A 294 -0.92 2.64 -18.19
C GLY A 294 -0.70 3.74 -17.16
N ILE A 295 -0.10 3.41 -16.01
CA ILE A 295 0.14 4.37 -14.95
C ILE A 295 1.63 4.39 -14.62
N PRO A 296 2.30 5.56 -14.63
CA PRO A 296 3.75 5.66 -14.42
C PRO A 296 4.10 5.45 -12.94
N PHE A 297 3.81 4.27 -12.40
CA PHE A 297 4.04 3.89 -11.01
C PHE A 297 4.96 2.69 -10.94
N HIS A 298 6.02 2.79 -10.15
CA HIS A 298 6.98 1.73 -9.97
C HIS A 298 6.65 0.94 -8.69
N TYR A 299 6.90 -0.38 -8.67
CA TYR A 299 6.63 -1.23 -7.50
C TYR A 299 7.26 -0.70 -6.18
N LEU A 300 8.38 0.02 -6.30
CA LEU A 300 9.11 0.62 -5.19
C LEU A 300 8.32 1.74 -4.51
N ASP A 301 7.46 2.45 -5.24
CA ASP A 301 6.73 3.60 -4.71
C ASP A 301 5.61 3.13 -3.75
N HIS A 302 5.04 1.94 -4.00
CA HIS A 302 3.98 1.36 -3.18
C HIS A 302 4.50 0.92 -1.81
N GLY A 303 5.60 0.15 -1.81
CA GLY A 303 6.22 -0.33 -0.57
C GLY A 303 6.61 0.81 0.37
N ARG A 304 7.10 1.92 -0.19
CA ARG A 304 7.49 3.11 0.59
C ARG A 304 6.29 3.80 1.22
N ILE A 305 5.15 3.86 0.55
CA ILE A 305 3.96 4.49 1.13
C ILE A 305 3.33 3.62 2.20
N ARG A 306 3.34 2.29 2.03
CA ARG A 306 3.00 1.37 3.12
C ARG A 306 3.88 1.63 4.35
N GLU A 307 5.19 1.81 4.14
CA GLU A 307 6.13 2.16 5.21
C GLU A 307 5.76 3.50 5.87
N LEU A 308 5.60 4.58 5.09
CA LEU A 308 5.19 5.90 5.60
C LEU A 308 3.91 5.83 6.45
N LEU A 309 2.89 5.10 5.97
CA LEU A 309 1.61 4.97 6.65
C LEU A 309 1.67 4.12 7.93
N THR A 310 2.73 3.34 8.13
CA THR A 310 2.92 2.50 9.33
C THR A 310 3.96 3.06 10.30
N LEU A 311 4.56 4.22 9.99
CA LEU A 311 5.48 4.91 10.88
C LEU A 311 4.77 5.44 12.13
N LYS A 312 5.34 5.16 13.30
CA LYS A 312 4.78 5.57 14.61
C LYS A 312 4.96 7.05 14.92
N ASN A 313 5.96 7.69 14.33
CA ASN A 313 6.25 9.11 14.49
C ASN A 313 5.46 10.00 13.53
N ILE A 314 4.61 9.42 12.69
CA ILE A 314 3.68 10.13 11.83
C ILE A 314 2.32 10.19 12.53
N SER A 315 1.71 11.38 12.56
CA SER A 315 0.40 11.57 13.16
C SER A 315 -0.66 10.73 12.45
N SER A 316 -1.58 10.17 13.21
CA SER A 316 -2.69 9.39 12.66
C SER A 316 -3.49 10.20 11.65
N ARG A 317 -3.70 11.50 11.90
CA ARG A 317 -4.46 12.33 10.98
C ARG A 317 -3.76 12.54 9.64
N PHE A 318 -2.43 12.66 9.65
CA PHE A 318 -1.64 12.73 8.42
C PHE A 318 -1.80 11.45 7.59
N LYS A 319 -1.75 10.28 8.23
CA LYS A 319 -2.03 8.98 7.58
C LYS A 319 -3.45 8.97 6.99
N GLU A 320 -4.43 9.44 7.75
CA GLU A 320 -5.83 9.46 7.32
C GLU A 320 -6.06 10.30 6.07
N ILE A 321 -5.45 11.49 5.98
CA ILE A 321 -5.55 12.37 4.81
C ILE A 321 -5.03 11.64 3.56
N ILE A 322 -3.87 10.98 3.67
CA ILE A 322 -3.27 10.20 2.57
C ILE A 322 -4.18 9.03 2.18
N ILE A 323 -4.64 8.24 3.14
CA ILE A 323 -5.51 7.06 2.89
C ILE A 323 -6.81 7.48 2.21
N ASN A 324 -7.39 8.63 2.59
CA ASN A 324 -8.64 9.12 2.03
C ASN A 324 -8.48 9.66 0.60
N ALA A 325 -7.35 10.30 0.30
CA ALA A 325 -7.07 10.87 -1.02
C ALA A 325 -6.81 9.79 -2.08
N ILE A 326 -6.14 8.70 -1.72
CA ILE A 326 -5.78 7.63 -2.66
C ILE A 326 -7.03 6.86 -3.08
N ASN A 327 -7.24 6.78 -4.39
CA ASN A 327 -8.36 6.08 -5.03
C ASN A 327 -7.87 5.33 -6.30
N PRO A 328 -8.69 4.47 -6.94
CA PRO A 328 -8.22 3.68 -8.09
C PRO A 328 -7.72 4.50 -9.29
N ASN A 329 -8.24 5.72 -9.47
CA ASN A 329 -7.91 6.65 -10.57
C ASN A 329 -6.93 7.74 -10.12
N TYR A 330 -6.18 7.52 -9.02
CA TYR A 330 -5.28 8.54 -8.49
C TYR A 330 -4.22 8.92 -9.53
N PRO A 331 -4.01 10.24 -9.78
CA PRO A 331 -3.24 10.70 -10.93
C PRO A 331 -1.74 10.39 -10.79
N SER A 332 -1.16 10.61 -9.61
CA SER A 332 0.22 10.22 -9.30
C SER A 332 0.57 10.22 -7.83
N PHE A 333 1.50 9.37 -7.39
CA PHE A 333 2.06 9.49 -6.04
C PHE A 333 2.73 10.85 -5.79
N THR A 334 3.26 11.51 -6.82
CA THR A 334 3.72 12.90 -6.72
C THR A 334 2.59 13.88 -6.46
N ALA A 335 1.33 13.55 -6.74
CA ALA A 335 0.18 14.36 -6.35
C ALA A 335 -0.08 14.31 -4.84
N LEU A 336 0.48 13.34 -4.08
CA LEU A 336 0.41 13.35 -2.61
C LEU A 336 1.05 14.60 -2.02
N THR A 337 2.14 15.11 -2.61
CA THR A 337 2.75 16.35 -2.12
C THR A 337 1.83 17.54 -2.29
N LYS A 338 0.86 17.49 -3.21
CA LYS A 338 -0.12 18.57 -3.39
C LYS A 338 -1.24 18.55 -2.35
N LEU A 339 -1.40 17.46 -1.59
CA LEU A 339 -2.34 17.40 -0.47
C LEU A 339 -1.87 18.25 0.70
N PHE A 340 -0.56 18.51 0.77
CA PHE A 340 0.09 19.26 1.83
C PHE A 340 0.75 20.49 1.21
N PRO A 341 0.29 21.70 1.50
CA PRO A 341 0.88 22.91 0.96
C PRO A 341 2.36 23.05 1.35
N ASP A 342 3.19 23.45 0.40
CA ASP A 342 4.61 23.76 0.61
C ASP A 342 4.83 25.22 1.03
N ARG A 343 3.76 26.02 1.10
CA ARG A 343 3.75 27.44 1.49
C ARG A 343 2.76 27.65 2.63
N VAL A 344 3.25 27.67 3.87
CA VAL A 344 2.39 27.74 5.07
C VAL A 344 2.93 28.78 6.05
N ILE A 345 2.04 29.57 6.65
CA ILE A 345 2.34 30.50 7.76
C ILE A 345 1.60 30.02 9.00
N PHE A 346 2.35 29.66 10.04
CA PHE A 346 1.85 29.40 11.38
C PHE A 346 1.97 30.68 12.21
N TYR A 347 0.85 31.23 12.69
CA TYR A 347 0.84 32.49 13.44
C TYR A 347 0.09 32.38 14.77
N GLY A 348 0.21 33.39 15.64
CA GLY A 348 -0.40 33.46 16.97
C GLY A 348 0.60 33.91 18.04
N ASP A 349 0.15 34.09 19.28
CA ASP A 349 1.03 34.57 20.36
C ASP A 349 1.88 33.48 21.03
N ASN A 350 1.36 32.25 21.10
CA ASN A 350 2.02 31.16 21.80
C ASN A 350 3.20 30.59 20.99
N ALA A 351 4.42 30.94 21.39
CA ALA A 351 5.65 30.51 20.74
C ALA A 351 5.83 28.99 20.71
N TYR A 352 5.44 28.28 21.77
CA TYR A 352 5.55 26.82 21.83
C TYR A 352 4.60 26.13 20.86
N ALA A 353 3.36 26.64 20.75
CA ALA A 353 2.37 26.08 19.84
C ALA A 353 2.78 26.24 18.38
N ARG A 354 3.24 27.44 17.98
CA ARG A 354 3.71 27.70 16.61
C ARG A 354 4.94 26.88 16.27
N ALA A 355 5.95 26.87 17.14
CA ALA A 355 7.18 26.11 16.92
C ALA A 355 6.89 24.61 16.81
N TYR A 356 6.03 24.07 17.68
CA TYR A 356 5.64 22.67 17.59
C TYR A 356 4.88 22.37 16.30
N ALA A 357 3.90 23.20 15.90
CA ALA A 357 3.15 23.00 14.67
C ALA A 357 4.03 23.04 13.42
N SER A 358 4.89 24.06 13.29
CA SER A 358 5.77 24.25 12.14
C SER A 358 6.82 23.13 12.02
N GLN A 359 7.42 22.72 13.14
CA GLN A 359 8.39 21.63 13.20
C GLN A 359 7.77 20.25 12.91
N GLN A 360 6.58 19.97 13.46
CA GLN A 360 5.89 18.72 13.14
C GLN A 360 5.48 18.71 11.66
N TYR A 361 4.94 19.81 11.14
CA TYR A 361 4.52 19.89 9.75
C TYR A 361 5.68 19.63 8.78
N ILE A 362 6.82 20.31 8.95
CA ILE A 362 7.99 20.11 8.08
C ILE A 362 8.53 18.68 8.19
N ALA A 363 8.59 18.10 9.39
CA ALA A 363 9.06 16.73 9.57
C ALA A 363 8.18 15.69 8.84
N HIS A 364 6.86 15.86 8.88
CA HIS A 364 5.92 14.99 8.17
C HIS A 364 6.04 15.17 6.64
N TYR A 365 6.15 16.42 6.19
CA TYR A 365 6.34 16.74 4.78
C TYR A 365 7.66 16.20 4.23
N GLU A 366 8.75 16.29 5.00
CA GLU A 366 10.05 15.72 4.69
C GLU A 366 9.99 14.21 4.50
N LEU A 367 9.35 13.49 5.43
CA LEU A 367 9.17 12.04 5.33
C LEU A 367 8.36 11.66 4.08
N LEU A 368 7.33 12.44 3.74
CA LEU A 368 6.58 12.26 2.48
C LEU A 368 7.48 12.48 1.25
N LEU A 369 8.30 13.53 1.21
CA LEU A 369 9.22 13.77 0.09
C LEU A 369 10.28 12.65 -0.04
N GLN A 370 10.83 12.18 1.07
CA GLN A 370 11.78 11.06 1.13
C GLN A 370 11.18 9.79 0.55
N THR A 371 9.95 9.49 0.94
CA THR A 371 9.15 8.38 0.42
C THR A 371 9.02 8.43 -1.11
N LEU A 372 8.82 9.62 -1.68
CA LEU A 372 8.57 9.80 -3.11
C LEU A 372 9.83 9.88 -3.99
N ASN A 373 10.98 10.30 -3.45
CA ASN A 373 12.20 10.59 -4.24
C ASN A 373 13.33 9.56 -4.10
N ALA A 374 13.19 8.57 -3.22
CA ALA A 374 14.27 7.63 -2.88
C ALA A 374 14.86 6.82 -4.05
N SER A 375 14.20 6.74 -5.21
CA SER A 375 14.73 6.07 -6.42
C SER A 375 15.62 6.96 -7.31
N LYS A 376 15.53 8.29 -7.19
CA LYS A 376 16.11 9.23 -8.17
C LYS A 376 17.54 9.68 -7.86
N LYS A 377 18.15 9.27 -6.73
CA LYS A 377 19.44 9.79 -6.21
C LYS A 377 19.54 11.33 -6.21
N LYS A 378 18.42 12.04 -6.32
CA LYS A 378 18.36 13.50 -6.28
C LYS A 378 18.32 13.93 -4.82
N MET A 379 19.12 14.93 -4.47
CA MET A 379 19.04 15.57 -3.16
C MET A 379 17.64 16.12 -2.97
N ILE A 380 16.95 15.65 -1.93
CA ILE A 380 15.62 16.12 -1.57
C ILE A 380 15.81 17.39 -0.76
N ARG A 381 15.17 18.49 -1.19
CA ARG A 381 15.18 19.74 -0.45
C ARG A 381 13.75 20.01 0.03
N PRO A 382 13.47 19.86 1.33
CA PRO A 382 12.18 20.26 1.88
C PRO A 382 12.04 21.79 1.90
N PRO A 383 10.80 22.29 1.99
CA PRO A 383 10.49 23.70 2.25
C PRO A 383 11.40 24.30 3.32
N ALA A 384 11.83 25.55 3.14
CA ALA A 384 12.62 26.21 4.18
C ALA A 384 11.73 26.52 5.39
N LEU A 385 12.23 26.27 6.61
CA LEU A 385 11.61 26.81 7.82
C LEU A 385 12.18 28.21 8.08
N LEU A 386 11.31 29.22 8.12
CA LEU A 386 11.64 30.59 8.50
C LEU A 386 11.05 30.90 9.87
N LEU A 387 11.85 31.53 10.72
CA LEU A 387 11.40 32.03 12.01
C LEU A 387 11.34 33.57 11.95
N ILE A 388 10.16 34.12 12.22
CA ILE A 388 9.94 35.57 12.33
C ILE A 388 9.52 35.84 13.78
N THR A 389 10.42 36.48 14.52
CA THR A 389 10.27 36.70 15.98
C THR A 389 9.34 37.88 16.28
N ALA A 390 8.90 38.01 17.53
CA ALA A 390 8.07 39.15 17.93
C ALA A 390 8.85 40.47 17.76
N SER A 391 10.15 40.47 18.05
CA SER A 391 11.03 41.61 17.81
C SER A 391 11.15 41.97 16.32
N ASP A 392 11.14 40.98 15.43
CA ASP A 392 11.09 41.24 13.99
C ASP A 392 9.79 41.97 13.62
N ILE A 393 8.65 41.48 14.09
CA ILE A 393 7.33 42.09 13.85
C ILE A 393 7.25 43.51 14.44
N GLU A 394 7.76 43.73 15.65
CA GLU A 394 7.81 45.06 16.28
C GLU A 394 8.73 46.02 15.51
N ARG A 395 9.90 45.54 15.07
CA ARG A 395 10.82 46.32 14.23
C ARG A 395 10.17 46.72 12.91
N ALA A 396 9.45 45.79 12.29
CA ALA A 396 8.68 46.02 11.08
C ALA A 396 7.60 47.09 11.30
N ARG A 397 6.78 46.95 12.34
CA ARG A 397 5.70 47.91 12.66
C ARG A 397 6.19 49.30 13.05
N THR A 398 7.38 49.40 13.63
CA THR A 398 7.99 50.68 14.03
C THR A 398 8.81 51.34 12.92
N GLY A 399 8.93 50.71 11.75
CA GLY A 399 9.61 51.28 10.58
C GLY A 399 11.14 51.38 10.70
N LYS A 400 11.74 50.84 11.77
CA LYS A 400 13.19 50.80 12.00
C LYS A 400 13.83 49.60 11.32
N ILE A 401 13.73 49.54 9.99
CA ILE A 401 14.55 48.60 9.22
C ILE A 401 15.87 49.33 8.95
N GLU A 402 16.91 49.00 9.73
CA GLU A 402 18.28 49.44 9.43
C GLU A 402 18.72 48.77 8.13
N ILE A 403 18.56 49.51 7.03
CA ILE A 403 19.23 49.16 5.78
C ILE A 403 20.68 49.59 5.99
N GLU A 404 21.59 48.63 6.23
CA GLU A 404 23.01 48.85 5.97
C GLU A 404 23.13 49.19 4.47
N LYS A 405 23.13 50.49 4.16
CA LYS A 405 23.52 50.96 2.84
C LYS A 405 25.03 50.74 2.72
N PRO A 406 25.52 50.16 1.62
CA PRO A 406 26.93 50.31 1.28
C PRO A 406 27.21 51.80 1.13
N ASP A 407 28.26 52.28 1.78
CA ASP A 407 28.80 53.63 1.61
C ASP A 407 29.01 53.91 0.12
N ASP A 408 28.17 54.75 -0.47
CA ASP A 408 28.60 55.81 -1.38
C ASP A 408 27.46 56.79 -1.71
N SER A 409 27.69 58.02 -1.26
CA SER A 409 27.28 59.32 -1.83
C SER A 409 25.87 59.50 -2.44
N SER A 410 25.09 60.36 -1.79
CA SER A 410 24.64 61.69 -2.25
C SER A 410 23.22 62.00 -1.76
N GLU A 411 23.14 63.05 -0.95
CA GLU A 411 21.92 63.68 -0.49
C GLU A 411 21.34 64.52 -1.64
N GLU A 412 20.13 64.21 -2.09
CA GLU A 412 19.22 65.21 -2.62
C GLU A 412 17.85 65.04 -1.95
N GLU A 413 17.47 66.09 -1.24
CA GLU A 413 16.17 66.29 -0.61
C GLU A 413 15.07 66.28 -1.68
N ASN A 414 14.08 65.39 -1.51
CA ASN A 414 12.77 65.53 -2.12
C ASN A 414 11.70 65.36 -1.04
N GLU A 415 11.49 66.46 -0.29
CA GLU A 415 10.28 66.68 0.50
C GLU A 415 9.11 66.95 -0.46
N GLY A 416 8.40 65.90 -0.91
CA GLY A 416 7.36 66.11 -1.91
C GLY A 416 6.43 64.95 -2.30
N GLU A 417 6.48 63.77 -1.66
CA GLU A 417 5.53 62.66 -1.93
C GLU A 417 5.19 61.86 -0.66
N ASN A 418 4.99 62.55 0.45
CA ASN A 418 4.93 61.94 1.79
C ASN A 418 3.56 61.35 2.19
N GLN A 419 2.75 60.79 1.26
CA GLN A 419 1.41 60.24 1.59
C GLN A 419 0.94 58.95 0.87
N ILE A 420 1.73 58.23 0.06
CA ILE A 420 1.24 56.98 -0.61
C ILE A 420 2.25 55.81 -0.54
N ALA A 421 2.97 55.66 0.57
CA ALA A 421 3.76 54.45 0.83
C ALA A 421 3.82 54.14 2.33
N GLU A 422 2.67 53.82 2.94
CA GLU A 422 2.70 53.00 4.16
C GLU A 422 3.39 51.68 3.78
N LYS A 423 4.65 51.56 4.20
CA LYS A 423 5.53 50.43 3.86
C LYS A 423 4.86 49.12 4.28
N ASP A 424 4.83 48.17 3.35
CA ASP A 424 4.45 46.78 3.61
C ASP A 424 5.52 46.08 4.47
N CYS A 425 5.51 46.37 5.77
CA CYS A 425 6.59 45.98 6.68
C CYS A 425 6.64 44.47 6.94
N ILE A 426 5.51 43.75 6.86
CA ILE A 426 5.46 42.30 7.07
C ILE A 426 6.01 41.55 5.85
N SER A 427 5.65 41.95 4.62
CA SER A 427 6.25 41.32 3.44
C SER A 427 7.74 41.62 3.32
N GLN A 428 8.17 42.81 3.73
CA GLN A 428 9.60 43.18 3.77
C GLN A 428 10.38 42.24 4.68
N ILE A 429 9.90 42.00 5.91
CA ILE A 429 10.63 41.13 6.83
C ILE A 429 10.61 39.67 6.40
N ILE A 430 9.52 39.19 5.81
CA ILE A 430 9.48 37.85 5.19
C ILE A 430 10.56 37.77 4.09
N ASN A 431 10.66 38.77 3.22
CA ASN A 431 11.62 38.78 2.14
C ASN A 431 13.08 38.90 2.62
N GLU A 432 13.33 39.67 3.69
CA GLU A 432 14.64 39.74 4.34
C GLU A 432 15.04 38.40 4.94
N GLN A 433 14.15 37.77 5.70
CA GLN A 433 14.41 36.45 6.30
C GLN A 433 14.59 35.36 5.24
N LYS A 434 13.84 35.43 4.13
CA LYS A 434 14.09 34.58 2.96
C LYS A 434 15.51 34.77 2.42
N LYS A 435 15.98 36.00 2.23
CA LYS A 435 17.34 36.30 1.74
C LYS A 435 18.41 35.73 2.68
N ILE A 436 18.26 35.92 3.99
CA ILE A 436 19.19 35.38 4.99
C ILE A 436 19.22 33.84 4.90
N SER A 437 18.05 33.20 4.92
CA SER A 437 17.95 31.73 4.83
C SER A 437 18.53 31.16 3.53
N LEU A 438 18.38 31.88 2.41
CA LEU A 438 18.97 31.50 1.11
C LEU A 438 20.49 31.49 1.15
N LEU A 439 21.09 32.51 1.76
CA LEU A 439 22.53 32.63 1.93
C LEU A 439 23.06 31.50 2.82
N GLU A 440 22.43 31.28 3.97
CA GLU A 440 22.84 30.22 4.93
C GLU A 440 22.77 28.81 4.32
N ARG A 441 21.76 28.56 3.48
CA ARG A 441 21.55 27.24 2.86
C ARG A 441 22.31 27.06 1.54
N ASN A 442 22.96 28.12 1.03
CA ASN A 442 23.61 28.15 -0.27
C ASN A 442 22.67 27.68 -1.41
N ILE A 443 21.46 28.26 -1.45
CA ILE A 443 20.43 27.98 -2.46
C ILE A 443 20.14 29.26 -3.24
N ASP A 444 20.02 29.18 -4.56
CA ASP A 444 19.60 30.33 -5.36
C ASP A 444 18.09 30.63 -5.20
N GLY A 445 17.71 31.90 -5.35
CA GLY A 445 16.34 32.35 -5.11
C GLY A 445 15.28 31.63 -5.95
N ASN A 446 15.60 31.29 -7.21
CA ASN A 446 14.66 30.60 -8.09
C ASN A 446 14.40 29.18 -7.60
N THR A 447 15.45 28.46 -7.20
CA THR A 447 15.32 27.12 -6.63
C THR A 447 14.53 27.13 -5.33
N ALA A 448 14.71 28.13 -4.46
CA ALA A 448 13.99 28.18 -3.18
C ALA A 448 12.48 28.46 -3.32
N GLU A 449 12.08 29.34 -4.23
CA GLU A 449 10.66 29.56 -4.50
C GLU A 449 9.97 28.31 -5.06
N THR A 450 10.71 27.43 -5.76
CA THR A 450 10.19 26.11 -6.20
C THR A 450 10.16 25.05 -5.10
N ILE A 451 10.94 25.22 -4.03
CA ILE A 451 11.00 24.28 -2.90
C ILE A 451 9.89 24.56 -1.88
N GLY A 452 9.50 25.82 -1.71
CA GLY A 452 8.46 26.25 -0.77
C GLY A 452 9.01 26.80 0.55
N TRP A 453 8.11 27.34 1.37
CA TRP A 453 8.40 28.11 2.58
C TRP A 453 7.40 27.79 3.70
N ILE A 454 7.90 27.35 4.84
CA ILE A 454 7.15 27.20 6.09
C ILE A 454 7.58 28.33 7.02
N ILE A 455 6.64 29.14 7.48
CA ILE A 455 6.93 30.33 8.27
C ILE A 455 6.31 30.18 9.66
N ASP A 456 7.13 30.25 10.70
CA ASP A 456 6.70 30.47 12.08
C ASP A 456 6.73 31.98 12.35
N MET A 457 5.55 32.59 12.52
CA MET A 457 5.40 34.03 12.65
C MET A 457 4.81 34.40 14.00
N ALA A 458 5.59 35.11 14.82
CA ALA A 458 5.21 35.58 16.15
C ALA A 458 4.30 36.82 16.11
N ILE A 459 3.15 36.69 15.46
CA ILE A 459 2.13 37.72 15.36
C ILE A 459 0.81 37.21 15.93
N ALA A 460 0.23 37.95 16.88
CA ALA A 460 -1.02 37.61 17.58
C ALA A 460 -2.17 37.35 16.61
N ASP A 461 -2.50 38.42 15.89
CA ASP A 461 -3.47 38.54 14.83
C ASP A 461 -2.94 39.60 13.86
N PHE A 462 -3.30 39.45 12.59
CA PHE A 462 -2.97 40.44 11.57
C PHE A 462 -3.97 41.60 11.64
N THR A 463 -3.47 42.82 11.42
CA THR A 463 -4.34 43.98 11.17
C THR A 463 -5.06 43.82 9.83
N VAL A 464 -6.13 44.59 9.60
CA VAL A 464 -6.86 44.58 8.31
C VAL A 464 -5.93 44.89 7.14
N GLN A 465 -4.98 45.82 7.32
CA GLN A 465 -3.98 46.14 6.31
C GLN A 465 -3.02 44.96 6.08
N GLU A 466 -2.47 44.37 7.16
CA GLU A 466 -1.58 43.19 7.06
C GLU A 466 -2.27 41.99 6.38
N TYR A 467 -3.56 41.77 6.64
CA TYR A 467 -4.36 40.77 5.92
C TYR A 467 -4.49 41.10 4.43
N ALA A 468 -4.86 42.33 4.08
CA ALA A 468 -5.01 42.76 2.69
C ALA A 468 -3.70 42.60 1.89
N TYR A 469 -2.55 42.84 2.53
CA TYR A 469 -1.24 42.62 1.90
C TYR A 469 -0.91 41.16 1.71
N LEU A 470 -1.15 40.31 2.71
CA LEU A 470 -0.97 38.86 2.58
C LEU A 470 -1.93 38.22 1.56
N ASP A 471 -3.06 38.88 1.29
CA ASP A 471 -4.00 38.52 0.22
C ASP A 471 -3.59 39.03 -1.17
N SER A 472 -2.46 39.72 -1.27
CA SER A 472 -1.94 40.30 -2.51
C SER A 472 -0.58 39.70 -2.92
N GLY A 473 -0.24 39.86 -4.21
CA GLY A 473 1.08 39.48 -4.73
C GLY A 473 1.45 37.99 -4.54
N PRO A 474 2.75 37.66 -4.34
CA PRO A 474 3.22 36.28 -4.20
C PRO A 474 2.82 35.62 -2.86
N ASN A 475 2.42 36.41 -1.87
CA ASN A 475 2.06 35.95 -0.52
C ASN A 475 0.66 35.31 -0.47
N ARG A 476 -0.19 35.63 -1.44
CA ARG A 476 -1.52 35.04 -1.60
C ARG A 476 -1.50 33.50 -1.71
N SER A 477 -0.38 32.95 -2.16
CA SER A 477 -0.15 31.49 -2.27
C SER A 477 0.01 30.78 -0.92
N PHE A 478 0.24 31.52 0.18
CA PHE A 478 0.44 30.92 1.50
C PHE A 478 -0.87 30.59 2.20
N ILE A 479 -0.95 29.37 2.70
CA ILE A 479 -2.01 28.96 3.63
C ILE A 479 -1.63 29.45 5.04
N ARG A 480 -2.57 30.09 5.72
CA ARG A 480 -2.36 30.75 7.02
C ARG A 480 -3.12 30.00 8.09
N ILE A 481 -2.40 29.56 9.13
CA ILE A 481 -2.94 28.72 10.19
C ILE A 481 -2.72 29.39 11.55
N PRO A 482 -3.81 29.75 12.27
CA PRO A 482 -3.70 30.28 13.63
C PRO A 482 -3.38 29.15 14.63
N CYS A 483 -2.36 29.36 15.45
CA CYS A 483 -1.93 28.47 16.53
C CYS A 483 -2.41 28.94 17.92
N SER A 484 -3.30 29.94 17.97
CA SER A 484 -3.82 30.56 19.21
C SER A 484 -5.06 29.86 19.79
N GLY A 485 -5.65 28.88 19.08
CA GLY A 485 -6.93 28.25 19.42
C GLY A 485 -6.91 27.10 20.44
N TYR A 486 -5.75 26.54 20.77
CA TYR A 486 -5.62 25.37 21.65
C TYR A 486 -4.94 25.76 22.97
N ARG A 487 -5.70 26.36 23.89
CA ARG A 487 -5.16 27.02 25.10
C ARG A 487 -4.69 26.07 26.21
N ASP A 488 -5.07 24.79 26.17
CA ASP A 488 -4.85 23.82 27.26
C ASP A 488 -3.77 22.76 26.97
N VAL A 489 -2.79 23.07 26.12
CA VAL A 489 -1.72 22.12 25.75
C VAL A 489 -0.44 22.44 26.52
N ASP A 490 0.03 21.48 27.32
CA ASP A 490 1.33 21.58 27.97
C ASP A 490 2.44 21.15 27.00
N PHE A 491 3.02 22.11 26.29
CA PHE A 491 4.11 21.86 25.35
C PHE A 491 5.46 21.54 26.00
N GLN A 492 5.63 21.81 27.30
CA GLN A 492 6.91 21.62 27.99
C GLN A 492 7.01 20.25 28.67
N SER A 493 5.88 19.67 29.07
CA SER A 493 5.84 18.34 29.70
C SER A 493 6.12 17.20 28.73
N PHE A 494 6.78 16.16 29.24
CA PHE A 494 7.05 14.89 28.55
C PHE A 494 6.11 13.76 28.99
N SER A 495 5.10 14.06 29.82
CA SER A 495 4.10 13.07 30.24
C SER A 495 3.34 12.52 29.03
N GLU A 496 2.85 11.28 29.14
CA GLU A 496 2.02 10.66 28.09
C GLU A 496 0.76 11.49 27.79
N HIS A 497 0.18 12.12 28.81
CA HIS A 497 -0.95 13.03 28.64
C HIS A 497 -0.57 14.26 27.80
N ALA A 498 0.54 14.93 28.13
CA ALA A 498 1.02 16.08 27.37
C ALA A 498 1.39 15.71 25.92
N LYS A 499 2.01 14.54 25.70
CA LYS A 499 2.27 14.03 24.34
C LYS A 499 0.97 13.88 23.55
N LYS A 500 -0.07 13.29 24.16
CA LYS A 500 -1.37 13.13 23.52
C LYS A 500 -2.00 14.48 23.16
N GLN A 501 -2.00 15.45 24.08
CA GLN A 501 -2.53 16.80 23.82
C GLN A 501 -1.80 17.50 22.67
N LYS A 502 -0.47 17.37 22.60
CA LYS A 502 0.34 17.92 21.50
C LYS A 502 -0.04 17.26 20.15
N TRP A 503 -0.25 15.95 20.13
CA TRP A 503 -0.71 15.24 18.93
C TRP A 503 -2.12 15.67 18.51
N ASP A 504 -3.04 15.80 19.46
CA ASP A 504 -4.41 16.26 19.18
C ASP A 504 -4.40 17.70 18.62
N PHE A 505 -3.56 18.58 19.16
CA PHE A 505 -3.31 19.90 18.62
C PHE A 505 -2.78 19.86 17.18
N PHE A 506 -1.77 19.03 16.90
CA PHE A 506 -1.24 18.92 15.55
C PHE A 506 -2.25 18.33 14.55
N ASN A 507 -3.11 17.41 14.99
CA ASN A 507 -4.19 16.89 14.16
C ASN A 507 -5.20 18.01 13.78
N PHE A 508 -5.53 18.90 14.70
CA PHE A 508 -6.35 20.08 14.43
C PHE A 508 -5.69 21.03 13.41
N ILE A 509 -4.37 21.22 13.53
CA ILE A 509 -3.59 21.99 12.56
C ILE A 509 -3.69 21.37 11.16
N LEU A 510 -3.54 20.04 11.04
CA LEU A 510 -3.68 19.34 9.75
C LEU A 510 -5.08 19.47 9.15
N ASP A 511 -6.13 19.42 9.96
CA ASP A 511 -7.51 19.64 9.50
C ASP A 511 -7.71 21.05 8.93
N SER A 512 -7.10 22.05 9.58
CA SER A 512 -7.14 23.45 9.13
C SER A 512 -6.42 23.62 7.78
N ILE A 513 -5.33 22.87 7.56
CA ILE A 513 -4.56 22.93 6.32
C ILE A 513 -5.32 22.31 5.13
N VAL A 514 -6.08 21.24 5.35
CA VAL A 514 -6.83 20.55 4.28
C VAL A 514 -8.15 21.24 3.93
N THR A 515 -8.75 21.96 4.89
CA THR A 515 -10.05 22.64 4.71
C THR A 515 -9.93 24.07 4.17
N VAL A 516 -8.77 24.71 4.32
CA VAL A 516 -8.53 26.08 3.86
C VAL A 516 -7.82 26.04 2.50
N PRO A 517 -8.50 26.34 1.37
CA PRO A 517 -7.82 26.46 0.09
C PRO A 517 -6.87 27.67 0.12
N ALA A 518 -5.73 27.57 -0.56
CA ALA A 518 -4.93 28.74 -0.88
C ALA A 518 -5.82 29.72 -1.65
N LEU A 519 -5.96 30.95 -1.14
CA LEU A 519 -6.81 31.97 -1.76
C LEU A 519 -6.28 32.23 -3.18
N GLY A 520 -6.97 31.78 -4.23
CA GLY A 520 -6.53 31.93 -5.62
C GLY A 520 -6.49 30.65 -6.45
N VAL A 521 -6.75 29.48 -5.87
CA VAL A 521 -7.09 28.29 -6.66
C VAL A 521 -8.57 28.40 -7.04
N LEU A 522 -8.86 28.73 -8.30
CA LEU A 522 -10.17 28.51 -8.88
C LEU A 522 -10.49 27.02 -8.75
N LEU A 523 -11.45 26.68 -7.89
CA LEU A 523 -12.11 25.38 -7.91
C LEU A 523 -12.78 25.25 -9.29
N HIS A 524 -12.14 24.57 -10.22
CA HIS A 524 -12.85 24.00 -11.36
C HIS A 524 -13.70 22.84 -10.84
N GLU A 525 -14.81 23.17 -10.18
CA GLU A 525 -15.96 22.28 -10.14
C GLU A 525 -16.89 22.67 -11.28
N SER A 526 -16.94 21.79 -12.28
CA SER A 526 -18.01 21.71 -13.25
C SER A 526 -19.33 21.47 -12.51
N VAL A 527 -19.98 22.53 -12.06
CA VAL A 527 -21.41 22.51 -11.80
C VAL A 527 -22.07 22.49 -13.18
N LYS A 528 -22.42 21.28 -13.65
CA LYS A 528 -23.53 21.16 -14.59
C LYS A 528 -24.75 21.68 -13.86
N THR A 529 -25.08 22.95 -14.07
CA THR A 529 -26.41 23.45 -13.80
C THR A 529 -27.33 22.75 -14.80
N ASP A 530 -28.03 21.71 -14.34
CA ASP A 530 -29.27 21.29 -14.96
C ASP A 530 -30.26 22.46 -14.82
N SER A 531 -30.22 23.36 -15.80
CA SER A 531 -31.30 24.28 -16.07
C SER A 531 -32.41 23.52 -16.80
N THR A 532 -33.16 22.71 -16.06
CA THR A 532 -34.54 22.42 -16.45
C THR A 532 -35.39 23.51 -15.82
N SER A 533 -35.61 24.55 -16.62
CA SER A 533 -36.62 25.56 -16.37
C SER A 533 -37.98 24.92 -16.61
N ASP A 534 -38.58 24.43 -15.53
CA ASP A 534 -40.03 24.38 -15.44
C ASP A 534 -40.55 25.81 -15.25
N GLU A 535 -41.61 26.09 -16.00
CA GLU A 535 -42.59 27.17 -15.89
C GLU A 535 -42.56 28.23 -17.00
N ASN A 536 -43.42 27.99 -18.00
CA ASN A 536 -44.54 28.91 -18.24
C ASN A 536 -45.63 28.25 -19.09
N GLY A 537 -46.87 28.28 -18.60
CA GLY A 537 -48.03 28.31 -19.49
C GLY A 537 -49.30 27.57 -19.05
N MET A 538 -49.90 27.94 -17.92
CA MET A 538 -51.35 27.82 -17.77
C MET A 538 -52.02 28.95 -18.59
N LYS A 539 -52.46 28.62 -19.81
CA LYS A 539 -53.71 29.07 -20.46
C LYS A 539 -53.81 28.53 -21.88
#